data_AF-A0A0D3D905-F1
#
_entry.id   AF-A0A0D3D905-F1
#
_cell.length_a   1.000
_cell.length_b   1.000
_cell.length_c   1.000
_cell.angle_alpha   90.00
_cell.angle_beta   90.00
_cell.angle_gamma   90.00
#
_symmetry.space_group_name_H-M   'P 1'
#
loop_
_entity.id
_entity.type
_entity.pdbx_description
1 polymer ?
#
loop_
_entity_poly.entity_id
_entity_poly.type
_entity_poly.pdbx_seq_one_letter_code
_entity_poly.pdbx_strand_id
1 'polypeptide(L)'
;MYFYGMIISPQVTYSVNGREYHLAYYLTDGIYPKCATFIQSISIPQGPKATLFAQYQEAVRKDVERAFGVLQARFAIVKNPSLFWDKDKIGRIMRACIILHNMIVEDERDGYSHFNVSEFQP
;
A
#
# COMPACT_ATOMS: atom_id res chain seq x y z
N MET A 1 -0.50 -10.17 6.15
CA MET A 1 -0.03 -10.90 4.95
C MET A 1 1.40 -10.49 4.64
N TYR A 2 2.24 -11.48 4.35
CA TYR A 2 3.70 -11.46 4.32
C TYR A 2 4.32 -10.39 3.40
N PHE A 3 4.73 -9.25 3.97
CA PHE A 3 5.60 -8.27 3.30
C PHE A 3 6.98 -8.27 3.97
N TYR A 4 7.60 -9.45 4.14
CA TYR A 4 8.91 -9.59 4.79
C TYR A 4 10.10 -9.13 3.92
N GLY A 5 9.89 -8.20 2.98
CA GLY A 5 10.97 -7.59 2.17
C GLY A 5 10.74 -7.60 0.67
N MET A 6 9.50 -7.37 0.23
CA MET A 6 9.09 -7.45 -1.18
C MET A 6 9.12 -6.11 -1.94
N ILE A 7 9.49 -5.03 -1.27
CA ILE A 7 9.75 -3.74 -1.90
C ILE A 7 11.24 -3.50 -1.75
N ILE A 8 11.94 -3.42 -2.89
CA ILE A 8 13.31 -2.89 -2.98
C ILE A 8 13.38 -1.69 -2.04
N SER A 9 14.19 -1.76 -0.97
CA SER A 9 14.31 -0.61 -0.08
C SER A 9 14.93 0.51 -0.90
N PRO A 10 14.22 1.64 -1.11
CA PRO A 10 14.82 2.75 -1.82
C PRO A 10 16.03 3.21 -1.02
N GLN A 11 17.14 3.45 -1.72
CA GLN A 11 18.29 4.15 -1.14
C GLN A 11 17.81 5.55 -0.78
N VAL A 12 17.49 5.76 0.49
CA VAL A 12 16.99 7.05 1.00
C VAL A 12 17.91 7.51 2.09
N THR A 13 18.31 8.77 2.01
CA THR A 13 19.07 9.42 3.06
C THR A 13 18.16 10.40 3.78
N TYR A 14 18.00 10.23 5.09
CA TYR A 14 17.20 11.13 5.92
C TYR A 14 17.83 11.30 7.31
N SER A 15 17.55 12.42 7.97
CA SER A 15 18.07 12.72 9.30
C SER A 15 16.96 12.79 10.35
N VAL A 16 17.11 12.06 11.45
CA VAL A 16 16.21 12.12 12.61
C VAL A 16 17.01 12.38 13.86
N ASN A 17 16.65 13.43 14.60
CA ASN A 17 17.33 13.83 15.84
C ASN A 17 18.87 13.94 15.69
N GLY A 18 19.35 14.44 14.55
CA GLY A 18 20.78 14.59 14.26
C GLY A 18 21.52 13.31 13.88
N ARG A 19 20.81 12.18 13.72
CA ARG A 19 21.37 10.94 13.14
C ARG A 19 20.93 10.80 11.71
N GLU A 20 21.89 10.57 10.82
CA GLU A 20 21.64 10.26 9.42
C GLU A 20 21.38 8.75 9.25
N TYR A 21 20.40 8.43 8.42
CA TYR A 21 20.00 7.07 8.08
C TYR A 21 20.05 6.93 6.56
N HIS A 22 20.69 5.86 6.08
CA HIS A 22 20.87 5.56 4.65
C HIS A 22 19.92 4.47 4.14
N LEU A 23 18.91 4.09 4.94
CA LEU A 23 17.97 3.04 4.61
C LEU A 23 16.57 3.46 5.01
N ALA A 24 15.59 3.22 4.12
CA ALA A 24 14.21 3.52 4.43
C ALA A 24 13.69 2.70 5.61
N TYR A 25 12.77 3.30 6.38
CA TYR A 25 11.98 2.58 7.36
C TYR A 25 10.68 2.06 6.75
N TYR A 26 10.21 0.91 7.22
CA TYR A 26 8.92 0.34 6.84
C TYR A 26 7.94 0.49 8.01
N LEU A 27 6.72 0.94 7.70
CA LEU A 27 5.63 0.91 8.67
C LEU A 27 5.13 -0.54 8.77
N THR A 28 5.10 -1.08 9.98
CA THR A 28 4.65 -2.45 10.23
C THR A 28 3.53 -2.47 11.26
N ASP A 29 2.72 -3.52 11.23
CA ASP A 29 1.76 -3.80 12.29
C ASP A 29 2.47 -4.45 13.51
N GLY A 30 1.68 -4.78 14.53
CA GLY A 30 2.16 -5.43 15.75
C GLY A 30 2.50 -6.92 15.63
N ILE A 31 2.31 -7.56 14.47
CA ILE A 31 2.63 -8.99 14.29
C ILE A 31 4.07 -9.23 13.82
N TYR A 32 4.79 -8.18 13.43
CA TYR A 32 6.20 -8.26 13.07
C TYR A 32 7.12 -8.07 14.28
N PRO A 33 8.27 -8.78 14.35
CA PRO A 33 9.25 -8.56 15.41
C PRO A 33 9.83 -7.14 15.33
N LYS A 34 10.26 -6.62 16.48
CA LYS A 34 10.91 -5.32 16.56
C LYS A 34 12.23 -5.34 15.81
N CYS A 35 12.39 -4.44 14.83
CA CYS A 35 13.62 -4.27 14.06
C CYS A 35 13.91 -2.78 13.88
N ALA A 36 15.18 -2.39 13.73
CA ALA A 36 15.60 -0.99 13.58
C ALA A 36 14.97 -0.30 12.34
N THR A 37 14.62 -1.08 11.32
CA THR A 37 13.99 -0.60 10.08
C THR A 37 12.46 -0.64 10.13
N PHE A 38 11.86 -1.21 11.18
CA PHE A 38 10.41 -1.40 11.29
C PHE A 38 9.82 -0.44 12.32
N ILE A 39 9.00 0.49 11.86
CA ILE A 39 8.25 1.39 12.70
C ILE A 39 6.86 0.78 12.95
N GLN A 40 6.71 0.20 14.13
CA GLN A 40 5.45 -0.38 14.59
C GLN A 40 4.42 0.70 14.93
N SER A 41 3.14 0.34 14.87
CA SER A 41 2.05 1.19 15.35
C SER A 41 2.20 1.50 16.84
N ILE A 42 1.97 2.76 17.22
CA ILE A 42 1.90 3.16 18.62
C ILE A 42 0.51 2.82 19.17
N SER A 43 0.40 1.75 19.96
CA SER A 43 -0.88 1.28 20.50
C SER A 43 -1.48 2.21 21.56
N ILE A 44 -0.64 2.88 22.33
CA ILE A 44 -1.07 3.81 23.38
C ILE A 44 -0.26 5.11 23.23
N PRO A 45 -0.66 6.01 22.31
CA PRO A 45 0.08 7.24 22.07
C PRO A 45 0.02 8.16 23.30
N GLN A 46 1.19 8.62 23.73
CA GLN A 46 1.34 9.55 24.86
C GLN A 46 1.76 10.93 24.35
N GLY A 47 0.91 11.93 24.62
CA GLY A 47 1.13 13.32 24.22
C GLY A 47 0.81 13.62 22.75
N PRO A 48 0.73 14.92 22.38
CA PRO A 48 0.18 15.34 21.09
C PRO A 48 0.93 14.79 19.86
N LYS A 49 2.27 14.74 19.94
CA LYS A 49 3.12 14.28 18.82
C LYS A 49 2.93 12.80 18.51
N ALA A 50 2.85 11.95 19.54
CA ALA A 50 2.64 10.52 19.37
C ALA A 50 1.23 10.22 18.85
N THR A 51 0.23 10.96 19.33
CA THR A 51 -1.17 10.84 18.86
C THR A 51 -1.28 11.19 17.39
N LEU A 52 -0.69 12.31 16.96
CA LEU A 52 -0.69 12.72 15.55
C LEU A 52 0.00 11.66 14.67
N PHE A 53 1.16 11.18 15.10
CA PHE A 53 1.89 10.14 14.37
C PHE A 53 1.07 8.86 14.20
N ALA A 54 0.44 8.37 15.29
CA ALA A 54 -0.40 7.18 15.25
C ALA A 54 -1.60 7.35 14.31
N GLN A 55 -2.27 8.50 14.32
CA GLN A 55 -3.40 8.80 13.44
C GLN A 55 -3.01 8.74 11.95
N TYR A 56 -1.92 9.41 11.57
CA TYR A 56 -1.45 9.37 10.18
C TYR A 56 -1.00 7.96 9.77
N GLN A 57 -0.30 7.25 10.64
CA GLN A 57 0.13 5.88 10.38
C GLN A 57 -1.06 4.94 10.17
N GLU A 58 -2.11 5.04 10.99
CA GLU A 58 -3.32 4.24 10.85
C GLU A 58 -4.11 4.58 9.59
N ALA A 59 -4.20 5.86 9.21
CA ALA A 59 -4.87 6.29 7.99
C ALA A 59 -4.21 5.67 6.76
N VAL A 60 -2.88 5.83 6.62
CA VAL A 60 -2.11 5.23 5.52
C VAL A 60 -2.25 3.71 5.50
N ARG A 61 -2.21 3.06 6.68
CA ARG A 61 -2.40 1.62 6.77
C ARG A 61 -3.76 1.18 6.26
N LYS A 62 -4.84 1.86 6.65
CA LYS A 62 -6.21 1.55 6.20
C LYS A 62 -6.34 1.70 4.69
N ASP A 63 -5.74 2.72 4.10
CA ASP A 63 -5.76 2.90 2.64
C ASP A 63 -5.02 1.78 1.92
N VAL A 64 -3.84 1.39 2.41
CA VAL A 64 -3.07 0.27 1.85
C VAL A 64 -3.84 -1.05 1.99
N GLU A 65 -4.40 -1.35 3.15
CA GLU A 65 -5.19 -2.56 3.39
C GLU A 65 -6.44 -2.61 2.52
N ARG A 66 -7.13 -1.48 2.36
CA ARG A 66 -8.30 -1.37 1.49
C ARG A 66 -7.94 -1.62 0.03
N ALA A 67 -6.91 -0.94 -0.49
CA ALA A 67 -6.44 -1.12 -1.86
C ALA A 67 -6.01 -2.58 -2.11
N PHE A 68 -5.31 -3.16 -1.14
CA PHE A 68 -4.87 -4.54 -1.23
C PHE A 68 -6.05 -5.53 -1.19
N GLY A 69 -7.05 -5.30 -0.35
CA GLY A 69 -8.28 -6.09 -0.31
C GLY A 69 -9.03 -6.07 -1.64
N VAL A 70 -9.10 -4.92 -2.31
CA VAL A 70 -9.67 -4.78 -3.66
C VAL A 70 -8.87 -5.61 -4.67
N LEU A 71 -7.54 -5.49 -4.67
CA LEU A 71 -6.68 -6.26 -5.57
C LEU A 71 -6.79 -7.77 -5.33
N GLN A 72 -6.88 -8.22 -4.08
CA GLN A 72 -7.08 -9.64 -3.75
C GLN A 72 -8.44 -10.16 -4.18
N ALA A 73 -9.50 -9.37 -4.04
CA ALA A 73 -10.83 -9.75 -4.50
C ALA A 73 -10.88 -9.92 -6.02
N ARG A 74 -10.17 -9.04 -6.75
CA ARG A 74 -10.16 -9.03 -8.22
C ARG A 74 -9.15 -10.00 -8.84
N PHE A 75 -7.99 -10.21 -8.20
CA PHE A 75 -6.90 -11.04 -8.73
C PHE A 75 -6.52 -12.15 -7.76
N ALA A 76 -6.94 -13.38 -8.05
CA ALA A 76 -6.65 -14.56 -7.21
C ALA A 76 -5.15 -14.80 -6.98
N ILE A 77 -4.30 -14.42 -7.94
CA ILE A 77 -2.84 -14.55 -7.83
C ILE A 77 -2.25 -13.70 -6.69
N VAL A 78 -2.92 -12.61 -6.30
CA VAL A 78 -2.50 -11.72 -5.20
C VAL A 78 -2.79 -12.34 -3.83
N LYS A 79 -3.70 -13.33 -3.74
CA LYS A 79 -4.01 -14.00 -2.46
C LYS A 79 -2.88 -14.90 -1.95
N ASN A 80 -2.12 -15.52 -2.86
CA ASN A 80 -1.07 -16.50 -2.51
C ASN A 80 0.28 -16.16 -3.19
N PRO A 81 0.90 -15.02 -2.84
CA PRO A 81 2.19 -14.64 -3.43
C PRO A 81 3.33 -15.60 -3.03
N SER A 82 3.18 -16.36 -1.93
CA SER A 82 4.15 -17.36 -1.46
C SER A 82 4.39 -18.52 -2.42
N LEU A 83 3.52 -18.72 -3.41
CA LEU A 83 3.80 -19.66 -4.51
C LEU A 83 5.03 -19.24 -5.33
N PHE A 84 5.36 -17.94 -5.30
CA PHE A 84 6.53 -17.38 -5.93
C PHE A 84 7.47 -16.87 -4.83
N TRP A 85 8.45 -17.68 -4.39
CA TRP A 85 9.48 -17.23 -3.43
C TRP A 85 10.52 -16.26 -4.02
N ASP A 86 10.16 -15.57 -5.09
CA ASP A 86 11.04 -14.73 -5.92
C ASP A 86 10.51 -13.30 -5.90
N LYS A 87 11.24 -12.42 -5.21
CA LYS A 87 10.85 -11.03 -4.96
C LYS A 87 10.59 -10.25 -6.25
N ASP A 88 11.39 -10.48 -7.29
CA ASP A 88 11.24 -9.77 -8.56
C ASP A 88 9.99 -10.22 -9.29
N LYS A 89 9.68 -11.52 -9.26
CA LYS A 89 8.45 -12.05 -9.84
C LYS A 89 7.21 -11.52 -9.13
N ILE A 90 7.18 -11.53 -7.80
CA ILE A 90 6.01 -11.00 -7.09
C ILE A 90 5.89 -9.49 -7.34
N GLY A 91 7.00 -8.74 -7.37
CA GLY A 91 7.00 -7.32 -7.70
C GLY A 91 6.40 -7.02 -9.09
N ARG A 92 6.74 -7.84 -10.09
CA ARG A 92 6.16 -7.74 -11.45
C ARG A 92 4.68 -8.08 -11.47
N ILE A 93 4.25 -9.12 -10.76
CA ILE A 93 2.83 -9.48 -10.62
C ILE A 93 2.04 -8.33 -9.99
N MET A 94 2.53 -7.77 -8.87
CA MET A 94 1.87 -6.66 -8.19
C MET A 94 1.73 -5.43 -9.10
N ARG A 95 2.79 -5.05 -9.82
CA ARG A 95 2.73 -3.95 -10.78
C ARG A 95 1.71 -4.21 -11.89
N ALA A 96 1.69 -5.42 -12.45
CA ALA A 96 0.72 -5.80 -13.46
C ALA A 96 -0.71 -5.71 -12.93
N CYS A 97 -0.99 -6.21 -11.72
CA CYS A 97 -2.32 -6.12 -11.10
C CYS A 97 -2.76 -4.68 -10.87
N ILE A 98 -1.85 -3.78 -10.47
CA ILE A 98 -2.16 -2.35 -10.28
C ILE A 98 -2.48 -1.68 -11.61
N ILE A 99 -1.67 -1.92 -12.65
CA ILE A 99 -1.90 -1.36 -13.99
C ILE A 99 -3.25 -1.85 -14.54
N LEU A 100 -3.50 -3.16 -14.48
CA LEU A 100 -4.76 -3.75 -14.93
C LEU A 100 -5.96 -3.24 -14.14
N HIS A 101 -5.82 -3.08 -12.81
CA HIS A 101 -6.88 -2.50 -12.00
C HIS A 101 -7.23 -1.08 -12.47
N ASN A 102 -6.22 -0.23 -12.66
CA ASN A 102 -6.42 1.14 -13.12
C ASN A 102 -7.04 1.16 -14.53
N MET A 103 -6.57 0.30 -15.44
CA MET A 103 -7.15 0.20 -16.78
C MET A 103 -8.64 -0.19 -16.75
N ILE A 104 -9.01 -1.16 -15.92
CA ILE A 104 -10.42 -1.57 -15.76
C ILE A 104 -11.26 -0.42 -15.18
N VAL A 105 -10.73 0.29 -14.17
CA VAL A 105 -11.42 1.42 -13.54
C VAL A 105 -11.65 2.55 -14.54
N GLU A 106 -10.66 2.88 -15.37
CA GLU A 106 -10.82 3.91 -16.40
C GLU A 106 -11.81 3.47 -17.50
N ASP A 107 -11.76 2.21 -17.95
CA ASP A 107 -12.72 1.67 -18.93
C ASP A 107 -14.18 1.68 -18.40
N GLU A 108 -14.38 1.27 -17.15
CA GLU A 108 -15.68 1.35 -16.48
C GLU A 108 -16.15 2.82 -16.36
N ARG A 109 -15.24 3.75 -16.07
CA ARG A 109 -15.54 5.20 -15.94
C ARG A 109 -15.95 5.83 -17.26
N ASP A 110 -15.28 5.50 -18.36
CA ASP A 110 -15.61 6.01 -19.69
C ASP A 110 -16.97 5.50 -20.16
N GLY A 111 -17.36 4.27 -19.77
CA GLY A 111 -18.71 3.73 -20.00
C GLY A 111 -19.85 4.51 -19.32
N TYR A 112 -19.59 5.20 -18.20
CA TYR A 112 -20.58 6.06 -17.53
C TYR A 112 -20.72 7.46 -18.14
N SER A 113 -19.77 7.89 -18.98
CA SER A 113 -19.84 9.20 -19.64
C SER A 113 -20.77 9.20 -20.87
N HIS A 114 -21.18 8.01 -21.33
CA HIS A 114 -22.09 7.86 -22.46
C HIS A 114 -23.56 7.73 -22.03
N PHE A 115 -24.02 8.56 -21.09
CA PHE A 115 -25.44 8.89 -21.08
C PHE A 115 -25.70 9.73 -22.32
N ASN A 116 -26.44 9.16 -23.27
CA ASN A 116 -26.84 9.84 -24.47
C ASN A 116 -27.74 11.03 -24.11
N VAL A 117 -27.14 12.22 -23.97
CA VAL A 117 -27.87 13.48 -23.65
C VAL A 117 -28.88 13.83 -24.76
N SER A 118 -28.82 13.17 -25.93
CA SER A 118 -29.79 13.32 -27.01
C SER A 118 -31.15 12.67 -26.74
N GLU A 119 -31.30 11.86 -25.68
CA GLU A 119 -32.60 11.26 -25.31
C GLU A 119 -33.50 12.21 -24.49
N PHE A 120 -32.99 13.40 -24.12
CA PHE A 120 -33.70 14.40 -23.32
C PHE A 120 -33.88 15.77 -23.99
N GLN A 121 -33.62 15.90 -25.30
CA GLN A 121 -34.05 17.10 -26.03
C GLN A 121 -35.50 16.89 -26.55
N PRO A 122 -36.42 17.85 -26.28
CA PRO A 122 -37.82 17.77 -26.71
C PRO A 122 -37.99 17.91 -28.23
#